data_AF-A0A2M8JFE9-F1
#
_entry.id   AF-A0A2M8JFE9-F1
#
_cell.length_a   1.000
_cell.length_b   1.000
_cell.length_c   1.000
_cell.angle_alpha   90.00
_cell.angle_beta   90.00
_cell.angle_gamma   90.00
#
_symmetry.space_group_name_H-M   'P 1'
#
loop_
_entity.id
_entity.type
_entity.pdbx_description
1 polymer ?
#
loop_
_entity_poly.entity_id
_entity_poly.type
_entity_poly.pdbx_seq_one_letter_code
_entity_poly.pdbx_strand_id
1 'polypeptide(L)' 'MNFLMIFLGEIGMPQILLILAIVLLLFGGKKIPELMKGLGSGVKEFKKAAKDDTSETKKEEDTKE' A
#
# COMPACT_ATOMS: atom_id res chain seq x y z
N MET A 1 7.88 -27.17 22.62
CA MET A 1 6.66 -27.54 21.87
C MET A 1 6.02 -26.37 21.11
N ASN A 2 6.24 -25.11 21.50
CA ASN A 2 5.73 -23.93 20.78
C ASN A 2 6.26 -23.76 19.34
N PHE A 3 7.50 -24.18 19.06
CA PHE A 3 8.09 -24.05 17.72
C PHE A 3 7.27 -24.80 16.67
N LEU A 4 6.74 -25.98 17.00
CA LEU A 4 5.96 -26.79 16.05
C LEU A 4 4.57 -26.18 15.81
N MET A 5 3.94 -25.58 16.82
CA MET A 5 2.69 -24.81 16.65
C MET A 5 2.86 -23.56 15.77
N ILE A 6 4.03 -22.90 15.82
CA ILE A 6 4.36 -21.76 14.93
C ILE A 6 4.49 -22.23 13.47
N PHE A 7 4.75 -23.50 13.18
CA PHE A 7 4.88 -23.98 11.80
C PHE A 7 3.62 -24.65 11.25
N LEU A 8 2.71 -25.17 12.09
CA LEU A 8 1.77 -26.20 11.65
C LEU A 8 0.27 -25.84 11.64
N GLY A 9 -0.18 -24.63 11.98
CA GLY A 9 -1.64 -24.44 12.03
C GLY A 9 -2.24 -23.05 12.05
N GLU A 10 -1.54 -22.03 12.55
CA GLU A 10 -2.11 -20.68 12.57
C GLU A 10 -1.09 -19.69 12.06
N ILE A 11 -1.34 -19.08 10.90
CA ILE A 11 -0.65 -17.85 10.50
C ILE A 11 -1.13 -16.77 11.47
N GLY A 12 -0.53 -16.76 12.65
CA GLY A 12 -0.79 -15.77 13.67
C GLY A 12 0.08 -14.54 13.47
N MET A 13 -0.23 -13.49 14.24
CA MET A 13 0.64 -12.33 14.41
C MET A 13 2.15 -12.66 14.57
N PRO A 14 2.59 -13.71 15.29
CA PRO A 14 4.01 -14.00 15.43
C PRO A 14 4.73 -14.37 14.12
N GLN A 15 4.15 -15.17 13.22
CA GLN A 15 4.83 -15.47 11.94
C GLN A 15 4.93 -14.24 11.04
N ILE A 16 3.87 -13.43 10.99
CA ILE A 16 3.87 -12.18 10.19
C ILE A 16 4.99 -11.27 10.68
N LEU A 17 5.17 -11.15 12.00
CA LEU A 17 6.22 -10.32 12.60
C LEU A 17 7.62 -10.89 12.33
N LEU A 18 7.78 -12.22 12.33
CA LEU A 18 9.04 -12.89 11.97
C LEU A 18 9.39 -12.65 10.48
N ILE A 19 8.43 -12.80 9.58
CA ILE A 19 8.63 -12.53 8.14
C ILE A 19 8.98 -11.06 7.93
N LEU A 20 8.26 -10.14 8.58
CA LEU A 20 8.53 -8.71 8.52
C LEU A 20 9.95 -8.39 9.02
N ALA A 21 10.41 -9.04 10.10
CA ALA A 21 11.76 -8.88 10.62
C ALA A 21 12.82 -9.36 9.62
N ILE A 22 12.62 -10.50 8.95
CA ILE A 22 13.54 -10.99 7.91
C ILE A 22 13.58 -10.04 6.72
N VAL A 23 12.40 -9.59 6.24
CA VAL A 23 12.30 -8.60 5.14
C VAL A 23 13.00 -7.29 5.53
N LEU A 24 12.80 -6.81 6.75
CA LEU A 24 13.48 -5.63 7.28
C LEU A 24 15.00 -5.82 7.38
N LEU A 25 15.50 -7.02 7.67
CA LEU A 25 16.92 -7.31 7.72
C LEU A 25 17.55 -7.31 6.31
N LEU A 26 16.84 -7.86 5.32
CA LEU A 26 17.30 -7.94 3.93
C LEU A 26 17.24 -6.59 3.20
N PHE A 27 16.13 -5.87 3.34
CA PHE A 27 15.91 -4.60 2.65
C PHE A 27 16.31 -3.38 3.49
N GLY A 28 16.44 -3.53 4.81
CA GLY A 28 16.67 -2.43 5.74
C GLY A 28 15.38 -1.68 6.11
N GLY A 29 15.31 -1.18 7.34
CA GLY A 29 14.15 -0.42 7.85
C GLY A 29 13.80 0.86 7.08
N LYS A 30 14.72 1.38 6.27
CA LYS A 30 14.53 2.61 5.50
C LYS A 30 13.93 2.38 4.10
N LYS A 31 14.14 1.21 3.48
CA LYS A 31 13.66 0.98 2.10
C LYS A 31 12.15 0.77 2.00
N ILE A 32 11.54 0.11 2.97
CA ILE A 32 10.08 -0.09 3.00
C ILE A 32 9.32 1.26 2.98
N PRO A 33 9.59 2.24 3.87
CA PRO A 33 8.89 3.52 3.85
C PRO A 33 9.25 4.39 2.64
N GLU A 34 10.47 4.28 2.10
CA GLU A 34 10.89 4.98 0.89
C GLU A 34 10.12 4.48 -0.34
N LEU A 35 9.98 3.15 -0.49
CA LEU A 35 9.16 2.53 -1.53
C LEU A 35 7.68 2.88 -1.39
N MET A 36 7.14 2.86 -0.16
CA MET A 36 5.76 3.29 0.09
C MET A 36 5.52 4.77 -0.26
N LYS A 37 6.47 5.65 0.05
CA LYS A 37 6.38 7.07 -0.34
C LYS A 37 6.39 7.24 -1.85
N GLY A 38 7.29 6.55 -2.56
CA GLY A 38 7.35 6.60 -4.03
C GLY A 38 6.06 6.07 -4.68
N LEU A 39 5.59 4.91 -4.23
CA LEU A 39 4.35 4.29 -4.72
C LEU A 39 3.13 5.18 -4.40
N GLY A 40 3.07 5.73 -3.17
CA GLY A 40 1.97 6.58 -2.72
C GLY A 40 1.88 7.88 -3.50
N SER A 41 3.00 8.52 -3.80
CA SER A 41 3.04 9.72 -4.65
C SER A 41 2.58 9.40 -6.08
N GLY A 42 3.06 8.31 -6.68
CA GLY A 42 2.64 7.88 -8.01
C GLY A 42 1.14 7.56 -8.10
N VAL A 43 0.60 6.85 -7.10
CA VAL A 43 -0.85 6.57 -7.03
C VAL A 43 -1.66 7.86 -6.84
N LYS A 44 -1.16 8.82 -6.06
CA LYS A 44 -1.82 10.11 -5.85
C LYS A 44 -1.86 10.95 -7.14
N GLU A 45 -0.76 11.01 -7.88
CA GLU A 45 -0.66 11.69 -9.17
C GLU A 45 -1.54 11.02 -10.22
N PHE A 46 -1.50 9.68 -10.30
CA PHE A 46 -2.36 8.90 -11.19
C PHE A 46 -3.84 9.16 -10.90
N LYS A 47 -4.24 9.17 -9.62
CA LYS A 47 -5.61 9.47 -9.21
C LYS A 47 -6.03 10.90 -9.52
N LYS A 48 -5.11 11.87 -9.48
CA LYS A 48 -5.37 13.27 -9.83
C LYS A 48 -5.57 13.43 -11.34
N ALA A 49 -4.68 12.89 -12.15
CA ALA A 49 -4.80 12.91 -13.61
C ALA A 49 -6.10 12.23 -14.07
N ALA A 50 -6.39 11.03 -13.55
CA ALA A 50 -7.63 10.33 -13.85
C ALA A 50 -8.88 11.11 -13.41
N LYS A 51 -8.81 11.89 -12.32
CA LYS A 51 -9.93 12.73 -11.88
C LYS A 51 -10.10 13.98 -12.72
N ASP A 52 -9.01 14.65 -13.09
CA ASP A 52 -9.04 15.85 -13.93
C ASP A 52 -9.70 15.50 -15.28
N ASP A 53 -9.30 14.39 -15.92
CA ASP A 53 -9.93 13.86 -17.15
C ASP A 53 -11.43 13.56 -16.99
N THR A 54 -11.86 13.06 -15.82
CA THR A 54 -13.29 12.75 -15.57
C THR A 54 -14.11 13.98 -15.16
N SER A 55 -13.44 15.03 -14.65
CA SER A 55 -14.10 16.23 -14.14
C SER A 55 -14.29 17.32 -15.20
N GLU A 56 -13.49 17.31 -16.27
CA GLU A 56 -13.71 18.15 -17.44
C GLU A 56 -14.99 17.76 -18.20
N THR A 57 -15.42 16.49 -18.15
CA THR A 57 -16.72 16.06 -18.72
C THR A 57 -17.94 16.44 -17.86
N LYS A 58 -17.77 16.85 -16.59
CA LYS A 58 -18.90 17.11 -15.67
C LYS A 58 -19.24 18.58 -15.43
N LYS A 59 -18.53 19.52 -16.06
CA LYS A 59 -18.67 20.96 -15.76
C LYS A 59 -19.46 21.79 -16.78
N GLU A 60 -20.06 21.16 -17.79
CA GLU A 60 -20.86 21.86 -18.82
C GLU A 60 -22.39 21.73 -18.68
N GLU A 61 -22.91 21.01 -17.68
CA GLU A 61 -24.37 20.79 -17.52
C GLU A 61 -24.99 21.46 -16.27
N ASP A 62 -24.53 22.65 -15.86
CA ASP A 62 -25.19 23.38 -14.77
C ASP A 62 -25.12 24.91 -14.94
N THR A 63 -25.46 25.39 -16.15
CA THR A 63 -25.83 26.80 -16.38
C THR A 63 -26.79 26.85 -17.56
N LYS A 64 -28.06 26.48 -17.32
CA LYS A 64 -29.29 26.89 -18.05
C LYS A 64 -30.46 26.05 -17.54
N GLU A 65 -31.04 26.44 -16.41
CA GLU A 65 -32.50 26.42 -16.15
C GLU A 65 -32.83 27.55 -15.18
#